data_AF-A0A4U1J3Z8-F1
#
_entry.id   AF-A0A4U1J3Z8-F1
#
_cell.length_a   1.000
_cell.length_b   1.000
_cell.length_c   1.000
_cell.angle_alpha   90.00
_cell.angle_beta   90.00
_cell.angle_gamma   90.00
#
_symmetry.space_group_name_H-M   'P 1'
#
loop_
_entity.id
_entity.type
_entity.pdbx_description
1 polymer ?
#
loop_
_entity_poly.entity_id
_entity_poly.type
_entity_poly.pdbx_seq_one_letter_code
_entity_poly.pdbx_strand_id
1 'polypeptide(L)'
;MNLACSILPDQSFLVARQAHHIYETAKMIKAGLEPLDGPCTILSKELHQQFTKELAAKTAGITQVGDLWRAYKTVYAARPEWLKAIAHYFGE
;
A
#
# COMPACT_ATOMS: atom_id res chain seq x y z
N MET A 1 -18.76 18.40 -42.18
CA MET A 1 -19.20 17.50 -41.09
C MET A 1 -17.95 16.83 -40.53
N ASN A 2 -17.55 17.21 -39.32
CA ASN A 2 -16.34 16.70 -38.67
C ASN A 2 -16.57 15.27 -38.18
N LEU A 3 -15.81 14.32 -38.71
CA LEU A 3 -15.52 13.06 -38.06
C LEU A 3 -14.47 13.32 -36.97
N ALA A 4 -14.86 13.32 -35.70
CA ALA A 4 -13.92 13.04 -34.62
C ALA A 4 -14.66 12.79 -33.30
N CYS A 5 -14.15 11.81 -32.56
CA CYS A 5 -14.30 11.63 -31.11
C CYS A 5 -15.47 10.76 -30.61
N SER A 6 -15.49 9.49 -30.99
CA SER A 6 -16.38 8.51 -30.33
C SER A 6 -15.73 7.14 -30.10
N ILE A 7 -14.44 7.05 -29.77
CA ILE A 7 -13.88 5.83 -29.15
C ILE A 7 -12.75 6.24 -28.19
N LEU A 8 -13.11 6.76 -27.01
CA LEU A 8 -12.24 6.61 -25.85
C LEU A 8 -12.55 5.24 -25.24
N PRO A 9 -11.56 4.39 -24.95
CA PRO A 9 -11.80 3.15 -24.21
C PRO A 9 -12.44 3.51 -22.87
N ASP A 10 -13.41 2.69 -22.48
CA ASP A 10 -14.18 2.80 -21.25
C ASP A 10 -13.36 3.39 -20.08
N GLN A 11 -13.69 4.63 -19.70
CA GLN A 11 -13.00 5.32 -18.61
C GLN A 11 -13.31 4.72 -17.23
N SER A 12 -14.22 3.72 -17.11
CA SER A 12 -14.46 2.97 -15.88
C SER A 12 -13.16 2.40 -15.26
N PHE A 13 -12.18 2.09 -16.10
CA PHE A 13 -10.86 1.61 -15.69
C PHE A 13 -10.05 2.61 -14.85
N LEU A 14 -10.25 3.92 -15.08
CA LEU A 14 -9.60 4.99 -14.29
C LEU A 14 -10.33 5.26 -12.97
N VAL A 15 -11.64 4.98 -12.90
CA VAL A 15 -12.46 5.19 -11.69
C VAL A 15 -12.27 4.07 -10.64
N ALA A 16 -11.71 2.93 -11.05
CA ALA A 16 -11.61 1.72 -10.21
C ALA A 16 -10.23 1.51 -9.54
N ARG A 17 -9.25 2.41 -9.73
CA ARG A 17 -7.88 2.23 -9.24
C ARG A 17 -7.48 3.27 -8.20
N GLN A 18 -6.78 2.83 -7.16
CA GLN A 18 -6.35 3.66 -6.05
C GLN A 18 -4.87 3.40 -5.73
N ALA A 19 -4.16 4.47 -5.41
CA ALA A 19 -2.81 4.36 -4.87
C ALA A 19 -2.89 3.81 -3.44
N HIS A 20 -2.23 2.68 -3.20
CA HIS A 20 -2.05 2.08 -1.89
C HIS A 20 -0.63 2.35 -1.42
N HIS A 21 -0.47 3.10 -0.33
CA HIS A 21 0.83 3.19 0.35
C HIS A 21 1.15 1.83 0.96
N ILE A 22 2.33 1.30 0.67
CA ILE A 22 2.72 -0.03 1.13
C ILE A 22 2.84 -0.06 2.66
N TYR A 23 3.01 1.08 3.32
CA TYR A 23 2.96 1.20 4.78
C TYR A 23 1.93 2.23 5.24
N GLU A 24 1.62 2.19 6.54
CA GLU A 24 0.77 3.18 7.21
C GLU A 24 1.67 4.21 7.92
N THR A 25 1.74 5.44 7.41
CA THR A 25 2.60 6.52 7.94
C THR A 25 2.45 6.70 9.45
N ALA A 26 1.22 6.71 9.96
CA ALA A 26 0.95 6.86 11.38
C ALA A 26 1.49 5.69 12.23
N LYS A 27 1.55 4.47 11.67
CA LYS A 27 2.10 3.30 12.36
C LYS A 27 3.62 3.37 12.41
N MET A 28 4.25 3.77 11.32
CA MET A 28 5.69 3.98 11.27
C MET A 28 6.14 5.02 12.28
N ILE A 29 5.47 6.18 12.33
CA ILE A 29 5.78 7.24 13.31
C ILE A 29 5.59 6.74 14.74
N LYS A 30 4.49 6.02 15.04
CA LYS A 30 4.25 5.43 16.37
C LYS A 30 5.30 4.40 16.77
N ALA A 31 5.89 3.72 15.80
CA ALA A 31 7.00 2.80 16.02
C ALA A 31 8.36 3.49 16.10
N GLY A 32 8.44 4.82 15.93
CA GLY A 32 9.70 5.57 15.97
C GLY A 32 10.47 5.58 14.65
N LEU A 33 9.82 5.26 13.53
CA LEU A 33 10.40 5.33 12.19
C LEU A 33 10.09 6.67 11.52
N GLU A 34 10.96 7.09 10.61
CA GLU A 34 10.78 8.28 9.77
C GLU A 34 10.30 7.87 8.35
N PRO A 35 9.00 8.04 8.02
CA PRO A 35 8.46 7.68 6.71
C PRO A 35 8.81 8.74 5.66
N LEU A 36 9.91 8.55 4.94
CA LEU A 36 10.33 9.40 3.81
C LEU A 36 9.73 8.89 2.50
N ASP A 37 8.96 9.71 1.75
CA ASP A 37 8.42 9.39 0.41
C ASP A 37 7.92 7.94 0.24
N GLY A 38 6.80 7.62 0.90
CA GLY A 38 6.32 6.25 1.02
C GLY A 38 6.00 5.57 -0.31
N PRO A 39 6.60 4.41 -0.60
CA PRO A 39 6.36 3.71 -1.86
C PRO A 39 4.88 3.31 -1.94
N CYS A 40 4.31 3.55 -3.10
CA CYS A 40 2.92 3.25 -3.38
C CYS A 40 2.80 2.35 -4.61
N THR A 41 1.68 1.64 -4.68
CA THR A 41 1.32 0.78 -5.81
C THR A 41 -0.11 1.05 -6.21
N ILE A 42 -0.42 0.87 -7.50
CA ILE A 42 -1.77 1.11 -8.01
C ILE A 42 -2.56 -0.19 -7.94
N LEU A 43 -3.59 -0.22 -7.10
CA LEU A 43 -4.47 -1.36 -6.90
C LEU A 43 -5.87 -1.08 -7.42
N SER A 44 -6.67 -2.13 -7.62
CA SER A 44 -8.13 -1.93 -7.68
C SER A 44 -8.66 -1.48 -6.32
N LYS A 45 -9.83 -0.84 -6.30
CA LYS A 45 -10.51 -0.44 -5.07
C LYS A 45 -10.71 -1.61 -4.10
N GLU A 46 -11.09 -2.79 -4.61
CA GLU A 46 -11.30 -3.99 -3.80
C GLU A 46 -10.00 -4.46 -3.13
N LEU A 47 -8.91 -4.54 -3.91
CA LEU A 47 -7.60 -4.92 -3.39
C LEU A 47 -7.05 -3.90 -2.40
N HIS A 48 -7.22 -2.61 -2.67
CA HIS A 48 -6.87 -1.54 -1.73
C HIS A 48 -7.60 -1.73 -0.39
N GLN A 49 -8.92 -1.95 -0.43
CA GLN A 49 -9.71 -2.18 0.78
C GLN A 49 -9.31 -3.46 1.52
N GLN A 50 -8.99 -4.52 0.79
CA GLN A 50 -8.50 -5.77 1.36
C GLN A 50 -7.22 -5.54 2.16
N PHE A 51 -6.17 -5.00 1.54
CA PHE A 51 -4.89 -4.77 2.24
C PHE A 51 -5.01 -3.76 3.38
N THR A 52 -5.85 -2.74 3.22
CA THR A 52 -6.14 -1.79 4.32
C THR A 52 -6.70 -2.52 5.55
N LYS A 53 -7.66 -3.44 5.35
CA LYS A 53 -8.26 -4.22 6.45
C LYS A 53 -7.28 -5.19 7.07
N GLU A 54 -6.51 -5.90 6.24
CA GLU A 54 -5.51 -6.86 6.71
C GLU A 54 -4.41 -6.18 7.54
N LEU A 55 -3.88 -5.05 7.05
CA LEU A 55 -2.92 -4.25 7.80
C LEU A 55 -3.51 -3.75 9.11
N ALA A 56 -4.69 -3.12 9.09
CA ALA A 56 -5.32 -2.61 10.31
C ALA A 56 -5.53 -3.71 11.36
N ALA A 57 -5.91 -4.91 10.94
CA ALA A 57 -6.10 -6.05 11.82
C ALA A 57 -4.76 -6.57 12.41
N LYS A 58 -3.68 -6.57 11.61
CA LYS A 58 -2.37 -7.10 12.03
C LYS A 58 -1.49 -6.10 12.75
N THR A 59 -1.67 -4.80 12.51
CA THR A 59 -0.86 -3.72 13.10
C THR A 59 -1.58 -3.03 14.26
N ALA A 60 -2.80 -3.46 14.62
CA ALA A 60 -3.54 -2.92 15.76
C ALA A 60 -2.73 -3.05 17.05
N GLY A 61 -2.53 -1.93 17.75
CA GLY A 61 -1.81 -1.89 19.03
C GLY A 61 -0.29 -2.10 18.95
N ILE A 62 0.28 -2.37 17.77
CA ILE A 62 1.72 -2.55 17.63
C ILE A 62 2.45 -1.20 17.73
N THR A 63 3.45 -1.13 18.60
CA THR A 63 4.33 0.03 18.80
C THR A 63 5.82 -0.31 18.65
N GLN A 64 6.19 -1.60 18.65
CA GLN A 64 7.58 -2.02 18.48
C GLN A 64 7.91 -2.19 17.00
N VAL A 65 9.05 -1.65 16.55
CA VAL A 65 9.49 -1.70 15.15
C VAL A 65 9.59 -3.14 14.63
N GLY A 66 10.21 -4.04 15.41
CA GLY A 66 10.37 -5.44 15.01
C GLY A 66 9.04 -6.18 14.86
N ASP A 67 8.05 -5.86 15.69
CA ASP A 67 6.71 -6.45 15.62
C ASP A 67 5.95 -5.92 14.41
N LEU A 68 6.10 -4.62 14.14
CA LEU A 68 5.51 -3.97 12.97
C LEU A 68 6.07 -4.56 11.68
N TRP A 69 7.39 -4.82 11.64
CA TRP A 69 8.02 -5.44 10.50
C TRP A 69 7.52 -6.86 10.24
N ARG A 70 7.41 -7.67 11.30
CA ARG A 70 6.85 -9.03 11.21
C ARG A 70 5.40 -9.03 10.72
N ALA A 71 4.60 -8.05 11.14
CA ALA A 71 3.23 -7.88 10.64
C ALA A 71 3.23 -7.57 9.13
N TYR A 72 4.08 -6.67 8.65
CA TYR A 72 4.23 -6.39 7.22
C TYR A 72 4.67 -7.61 6.42
N LYS A 73 5.69 -8.36 6.87
CA LYS A 73 6.13 -9.62 6.23
C LYS A 73 5.00 -10.64 6.12
N THR A 74 4.10 -10.68 7.11
CA THR A 74 2.94 -11.58 7.10
C THR A 74 1.89 -11.16 6.07
N VAL A 75 1.49 -9.88 6.08
CA VAL A 75 0.44 -9.38 5.16
C VAL A 75 0.93 -9.40 3.70
N TYR A 76 2.22 -9.14 3.47
CA TYR A 76 2.80 -9.07 2.13
C TYR A 76 3.63 -10.28 1.73
N ALA A 77 3.42 -11.44 2.37
CA ALA A 77 4.17 -12.66 2.05
C ALA A 77 4.11 -13.05 0.55
N ALA A 78 2.98 -12.76 -0.11
CA ALA A 78 2.78 -13.01 -1.54
C ALA A 78 3.30 -11.87 -2.46
N ARG A 79 3.89 -10.81 -1.89
CA ARG A 79 4.33 -9.59 -2.59
C ARG A 79 5.73 -9.17 -2.13
N PRO A 80 6.76 -9.99 -2.39
CA PRO A 80 8.12 -9.75 -1.89
C PRO A 80 8.72 -8.42 -2.39
N GLU A 81 8.28 -7.93 -3.54
CA GLU A 81 8.69 -6.64 -4.09
C GLU A 81 8.25 -5.45 -3.22
N TRP A 82 7.10 -5.55 -2.55
CA TRP A 82 6.63 -4.53 -1.63
C TRP A 82 7.45 -4.52 -0.35
N LEU A 83 7.78 -5.70 0.18
CA LEU A 83 8.66 -5.83 1.34
C LEU A 83 10.04 -5.24 1.03
N LYS A 84 10.60 -5.53 -0.14
CA LYS A 84 11.87 -4.94 -0.58
C LYS A 84 11.81 -3.41 -0.62
N ALA A 85 10.70 -2.83 -1.06
CA ALA A 85 10.55 -1.38 -1.16
C ALA A 85 10.49 -0.65 0.21
N ILE A 86 10.17 -1.36 1.28
CA ILE A 86 10.05 -0.78 2.63
C ILE A 86 11.07 -1.34 3.62
N ALA A 87 11.92 -2.30 3.23
CA ALA A 87 12.85 -2.99 4.11
C ALA A 87 13.83 -2.02 4.80
N HIS A 88 14.29 -0.99 4.07
CA HIS A 88 15.29 -0.04 4.57
C HIS A 88 14.81 0.74 5.80
N TYR A 89 13.49 0.97 5.95
CA TYR A 89 12.94 1.61 7.16
C TYR A 89 13.05 0.72 8.40
N PHE A 90 13.20 -0.60 8.22
CA PHE A 90 13.30 -1.58 9.30
C PHE A 90 14.73 -2.08 9.51
N GLY A 91 15.71 -1.51 8.82
CA GLY A 91 17.13 -1.88 8.93
C GLY A 91 17.52 -3.14 8.16
N GLU A 92 16.74 -3.53 7.15
CA GLU A 92 17.04 -4.60 6.19
C GLU A 92 17.29 -4.04 4.78
#